data_AF-A0A401QRE2-F1
#
_entry.id   AF-A0A401QRE2-F1
#
_cell.length_a   1.000
_cell.length_b   1.000
_cell.length_c   1.000
_cell.angle_alpha   90.00
_cell.angle_beta   90.00
_cell.angle_gamma   90.00
#
_symmetry.space_group_name_H-M   'P 1'
#
loop_
_entity.id
_entity.type
_entity.pdbx_description
1 polymer ?
#
loop_
_entity_poly.entity_id
_entity_poly.type
_entity_poly.pdbx_seq_one_letter_code
_entity_poly.pdbx_strand_id
1 'polypeptide(L)'
;MRDAIARALVCMLGLLLPARGRHAAAPTTEPGTEPAPVNPWSRPWTGPTKEEAAEFFRQQAENTLELHVIRERRRAAVLATMGTDYPYSYPGAPFPASAFTAEGRAA
;
A
#
# COMPACT_ATOMS: atom_id res chain seq x y z
N MET A 1 39.51 5.67 0.87
CA MET A 1 38.30 5.91 0.05
C MET A 1 37.15 6.49 0.86
N ARG A 2 36.74 5.85 1.96
CA ARG A 2 35.65 6.34 2.83
C ARG A 2 35.88 7.77 3.35
N ASP A 3 37.13 8.13 3.67
CA ASP A 3 37.47 9.46 4.17
C ASP A 3 37.42 10.56 3.10
N ALA A 4 37.56 10.18 1.82
CA ALA A 4 37.42 11.13 0.70
C ALA A 4 35.94 11.46 0.45
N ILE A 5 35.08 10.44 0.54
CA ILE A 5 33.63 10.58 0.42
C ILE A 5 33.08 11.42 1.58
N ALA A 6 33.50 11.14 2.82
CA ALA A 6 33.08 11.91 3.99
C ALA A 6 33.46 13.39 3.88
N ARG A 7 34.69 13.70 3.43
CA ARG A 7 35.13 15.09 3.21
C ARG A 7 34.31 15.78 2.12
N ALA A 8 34.06 15.10 1.00
CA ALA A 8 33.26 15.66 -0.09
C ALA A 8 31.84 16.02 0.37
N LEU A 9 31.20 15.15 1.16
CA LEU A 9 29.85 15.38 1.69
C LEU A 9 29.82 16.56 2.68
N VAL A 10 30.79 16.66 3.57
CA VAL A 10 30.89 17.78 4.53
C VAL A 10 31.10 19.11 3.80
N CYS A 11 31.94 19.13 2.76
CA CYS A 11 32.14 20.32 1.93
C CYS A 11 30.85 20.73 1.21
N MET A 12 30.12 19.78 0.62
CA MET A 12 28.86 20.05 -0.06
C MET A 12 27.80 20.59 0.91
N LEU A 13 27.69 20.03 2.11
CA LEU A 13 26.77 20.51 3.13
C LEU A 13 27.11 21.93 3.61
N GLY A 14 28.39 22.26 3.76
CA GLY A 14 28.81 23.62 4.12
C GLY A 14 28.53 24.68 3.06
N LEU A 15 28.44 24.28 1.79
CA LEU A 15 28.08 25.18 0.67
C LEU A 15 26.55 25.31 0.49
N LEU A 16 25.80 24.24 0.76
CA LEU A 16 24.35 24.19 0.57
C LEU A 16 23.57 24.75 1.77
N LEU A 17 24.10 24.62 2.98
CA LEU A 17 23.45 25.17 4.16
C LEU A 17 23.93 26.61 4.38
N PRO A 18 23.02 27.60 4.46
CA PRO A 18 23.38 28.97 4.82
C PRO A 18 24.21 28.96 6.11
N ALA A 19 25.46 29.38 5.99
CA ALA A 19 26.37 29.46 7.12
C ALA A 19 25.77 30.39 8.18
N ARG A 20 25.44 29.82 9.34
CA ARG A 20 25.11 30.51 10.60
C ARG A 20 24.20 31.73 10.42
N GLY A 21 22.90 31.51 10.59
CA GLY A 21 22.00 32.60 10.99
C GLY A 21 22.56 33.29 12.23
N ARG A 22 22.98 34.54 12.08
CA ARG A 22 23.20 35.44 13.22
C ARG A 22 21.82 35.66 13.83
N HIS A 23 21.46 34.87 14.83
CA HIS A 23 20.37 35.22 15.73
C HIS A 23 20.86 36.39 16.62
N ALA A 24 20.94 37.58 16.03
CA ALA A 24 20.80 38.78 16.82
C ALA A 24 19.34 38.78 17.27
N ALA A 25 19.09 38.30 18.48
CA ALA A 25 17.79 38.44 19.11
C ALA A 25 17.52 39.94 19.24
N ALA A 26 16.65 40.47 18.38
CA ALA A 26 15.97 41.72 18.71
C ALA A 26 15.13 41.42 19.97
N PRO A 27 15.11 42.30 20.98
CA PRO A 27 14.17 42.15 22.08
C PRO A 27 12.76 42.17 21.49
N THR A 28 12.11 41.01 21.53
CA THR A 28 10.69 40.88 21.19
C THR A 28 9.91 41.75 22.16
N THR A 29 9.38 42.87 21.67
CA THR A 29 8.23 43.51 22.28
C THR A 29 7.12 42.48 22.30
N GLU A 30 6.64 42.08 23.49
CA GLU A 30 5.52 41.15 23.60
C GLU A 30 4.29 41.74 22.90
N PRO A 31 3.81 41.14 21.81
CA PRO A 31 2.49 41.48 21.28
C PRO A 31 1.47 40.88 22.24
N GLY A 32 0.49 41.70 22.64
CA GLY A 32 -0.58 41.30 23.55
C GLY A 32 -1.23 39.97 23.13
N THR A 33 -1.61 39.19 24.14
CA THR A 33 -2.22 37.86 24.07
C THR A 33 -3.21 37.70 22.90
N GLU A 34 -2.69 37.29 21.75
CA GLU A 34 -3.49 36.77 20.65
C GLU A 34 -3.86 35.33 21.03
N PRO A 35 -5.13 34.89 20.84
CA PRO A 35 -5.51 33.52 21.17
C PRO A 35 -4.62 32.55 20.41
N ALA A 36 -4.02 31.60 21.14
CA ALA A 36 -3.14 30.60 20.56
C ALA A 36 -3.82 29.90 19.37
N PRO A 37 -3.13 29.70 18.24
CA PRO A 37 -3.71 29.06 17.08
C PRO A 37 -4.21 27.67 17.46
N VAL A 38 -5.45 27.36 17.06
CA VAL A 38 -6.06 26.05 17.31
C VAL A 38 -5.19 25.00 16.65
N ASN A 39 -4.48 24.20 17.47
CA ASN A 39 -3.63 23.14 16.96
C ASN A 39 -4.51 22.06 16.29
N PRO A 40 -4.37 21.84 14.97
CA PRO A 40 -5.19 20.87 14.25
C PRO A 40 -4.98 19.43 14.75
N TRP A 41 -3.86 19.17 15.43
CA TRP A 41 -3.53 17.88 16.05
C TRP A 41 -4.09 17.69 17.47
N SER A 42 -4.73 18.71 18.05
CA SER A 42 -5.38 18.58 19.37
C SER A 42 -6.73 17.85 19.30
N ARG A 43 -7.27 17.64 18.09
CA ARG A 43 -8.54 16.94 17.93
C ARG A 43 -8.31 15.41 17.97
N PRO A 44 -9.03 14.66 18.82
CA PRO A 44 -9.01 13.20 18.77
C PRO A 44 -9.38 12.73 17.36
N TRP A 45 -8.59 11.81 16.80
CA TRP A 45 -8.88 11.26 15.48
C TRP A 45 -10.25 10.59 15.49
N THR A 46 -11.17 11.10 14.67
CA THR A 46 -12.48 10.48 14.50
C THR A 46 -12.30 9.33 13.52
N GLY A 47 -12.09 8.13 14.07
CA GLY A 47 -12.02 6.89 13.30
C GLY A 47 -13.38 6.23 13.15
N PRO A 48 -13.51 5.25 12.23
CA PRO A 48 -14.71 4.42 12.16
C PRO A 48 -14.93 3.71 13.49
N THR A 49 -16.20 3.54 13.84
CA THR A 49 -16.61 2.68 14.94
C THR A 49 -16.22 1.23 14.65
N LYS A 50 -16.21 0.40 15.70
CA LYS A 50 -15.88 -1.03 15.56
C LYS A 50 -16.85 -1.73 14.61
N GLU A 51 -18.12 -1.35 14.69
CA GLU A 51 -19.22 -1.87 13.89
C GLU A 51 -19.02 -1.51 12.40
N GLU A 52 -18.71 -0.25 12.10
CA GLU A 52 -18.43 0.22 10.73
C GLU A 52 -17.20 -0.48 10.14
N ALA A 53 -16.13 -0.65 10.93
CA ALA A 53 -14.94 -1.38 10.49
C ALA A 53 -15.25 -2.86 10.20
N ALA A 54 -16.04 -3.52 11.05
CA ALA A 54 -16.44 -4.91 10.85
C ALA A 54 -17.32 -5.09 9.60
N GLU A 55 -18.22 -4.15 9.33
CA GLU A 55 -19.02 -4.13 8.09
C GLU A 55 -18.15 -3.96 6.85
N PHE A 56 -17.19 -3.03 6.88
CA PHE A 56 -16.25 -2.84 5.78
C PHE A 56 -15.49 -4.13 5.45
N PHE A 57 -14.94 -4.81 6.46
CA PHE A 57 -14.20 -6.05 6.22
C PHE A 57 -15.08 -7.20 5.72
N ARG A 58 -16.34 -7.28 6.15
CA ARG A 58 -17.30 -8.25 5.59
C ARG A 58 -17.55 -7.99 4.11
N GLN A 59 -17.83 -6.75 3.72
CA GLN A 59 -18.00 -6.37 2.32
C GLN A 59 -16.74 -6.63 1.49
N GLN A 60 -15.56 -6.36 2.06
CA GLN A 60 -14.29 -6.63 1.39
C GLN A 60 -14.07 -8.14 1.17
N ALA A 61 -14.46 -8.99 2.13
CA ALA A 61 -14.37 -10.44 1.99
C ALA A 61 -15.25 -10.94 0.82
N GLU A 62 -16.49 -10.47 0.72
CA GLU A 62 -17.39 -10.81 -0.40
C GLU A 62 -16.82 -10.37 -1.76
N ASN A 63 -16.35 -9.12 -1.85
CA ASN A 63 -15.69 -8.63 -3.07
C ASN A 63 -14.45 -9.45 -3.44
N THR A 64 -13.72 -9.95 -2.44
CA THR A 64 -12.52 -10.78 -2.67
C THR A 64 -12.90 -12.14 -3.25
N LEU A 65 -14.03 -12.73 -2.82
CA LEU A 65 -14.56 -13.98 -3.39
C LEU A 65 -14.95 -13.80 -4.86
N GLU A 66 -15.64 -12.71 -5.21
CA GLU A 66 -15.98 -12.42 -6.61
C GLU A 66 -14.73 -12.23 -7.47
N LEU A 67 -13.75 -11.46 -6.97
CA LEU A 67 -12.48 -11.26 -7.66
C LEU A 67 -11.71 -12.57 -7.83
N HIS A 68 -11.78 -13.47 -6.85
CA HIS A 68 -11.16 -14.79 -6.94
C HIS A 68 -11.77 -15.60 -8.11
N VAL A 69 -13.10 -15.66 -8.21
CA VAL A 69 -13.80 -16.34 -9.31
C VAL A 69 -13.44 -15.75 -10.68
N ILE A 70 -13.36 -14.42 -10.79
CA ILE A 70 -12.98 -13.74 -12.04
C ILE A 70 -11.54 -14.10 -12.43
N ARG A 71 -10.61 -14.07 -11.47
CA ARG A 71 -9.20 -14.44 -11.71
C ARG A 71 -9.08 -15.88 -12.18
N GLU A 72 -9.86 -16.78 -11.58
CA GLU A 72 -9.86 -18.18 -11.92
C GLU A 72 -10.36 -18.44 -13.35
N ARG A 73 -11.46 -17.80 -13.75
CA ARG A 73 -11.98 -17.85 -15.13
C ARG A 73 -10.96 -17.37 -16.15
N ARG A 74 -10.27 -16.26 -15.85
CA ARG A 74 -9.24 -15.69 -16.73
C ARG A 74 -8.05 -16.63 -16.88
N ARG A 75 -7.60 -17.24 -15.78
CA ARG A 75 -6.53 -18.24 -15.78
C ARG A 75 -6.91 -19.43 -16.66
N ALA A 76 -8.12 -19.98 -16.47
CA ALA A 76 -8.61 -21.10 -17.27
C ALA A 76 -8.64 -20.76 -18.78
N ALA A 77 -9.14 -19.57 -19.14
CA ALA A 77 -9.18 -19.12 -20.53
C ALA A 77 -7.77 -19.01 -21.15
N VAL A 78 -6.82 -18.43 -20.43
CA VAL A 78 -5.42 -18.31 -20.90
C VAL A 78 -4.79 -19.68 -21.10
N LEU A 79 -4.98 -20.61 -20.17
CA LEU A 79 -4.43 -21.96 -20.29
C LEU A 79 -5.06 -22.74 -21.45
N ALA A 80 -6.37 -22.58 -21.67
CA ALA A 80 -7.05 -23.18 -22.82
C ALA A 80 -6.49 -22.68 -24.16
N THR A 81 -6.16 -21.38 -24.27
CA THR A 81 -5.51 -20.84 -25.49
C THR A 81 -4.11 -21.40 -25.74
N MET A 82 -3.45 -21.89 -24.68
CA MET A 82 -2.15 -22.55 -24.76
C MET A 82 -2.28 -24.07 -24.96
N GLY A 83 -3.51 -24.59 -25.10
CA GLY A 83 -3.79 -26.03 -25.18
C GLY A 83 -3.54 -26.78 -23.87
N THR A 84 -3.45 -26.07 -22.75
CA THR A 84 -3.28 -26.68 -21.43
C THR A 84 -4.65 -26.86 -20.77
N ASP A 85 -4.98 -28.11 -20.47
CA ASP A 85 -6.17 -28.44 -19.71
C ASP A 85 -6.03 -27.96 -18.26
N TYR A 86 -7.01 -27.16 -17.82
CA TYR A 86 -7.04 -26.58 -16.49
C TYR A 86 -8.30 -27.04 -15.75
N PRO A 87 -8.21 -27.52 -14.50
CA PRO A 87 -9.32 -28.11 -13.74
C PRO A 87 -10.35 -27.08 -13.23
N TYR A 88 -10.73 -26.12 -14.07
CA TYR A 88 -11.80 -25.18 -13.76
C TYR A 88 -13.16 -25.85 -13.92
N SER A 89 -13.98 -25.73 -12.88
CA SER A 89 -15.36 -26.24 -12.88
C SER A 89 -16.31 -25.17 -12.36
N TYR A 90 -17.57 -25.29 -12.76
CA TYR A 90 -18.66 -24.40 -12.36
C TYR A 90 -19.97 -25.20 -12.33
N PRO A 91 -21.01 -24.74 -11.61
CA PRO A 91 -22.30 -25.42 -11.60
C PRO A 91 -22.85 -25.61 -13.02
N GLY A 92 -23.09 -26.87 -13.43
CA GLY A 92 -23.53 -27.23 -14.77
C GLY A 92 -22.41 -27.37 -15.82
N ALA A 93 -21.15 -27.39 -15.40
CA ALA A 93 -20.04 -27.70 -16.31
C ALA A 93 -20.22 -29.09 -16.94
N PRO A 94 -19.89 -29.25 -18.24
CA PRO A 94 -20.02 -30.51 -18.94
C PRO A 94 -19.08 -31.60 -18.42
N PHE A 95 -18.00 -31.21 -17.72
CA PHE A 95 -16.99 -32.12 -17.19
C PHE A 95 -16.71 -31.81 -15.71
N PRO A 96 -16.54 -32.82 -14.84
CA PRO A 96 -16.11 -32.61 -13.47
C PRO A 96 -14.63 -32.22 -13.39
N ALA A 97 -14.21 -31.55 -12.32
CA ALA A 97 -12.80 -31.16 -12.13
C ALA A 97 -11.82 -32.36 -12.17
N SER A 98 -12.27 -33.53 -11.75
CA SER A 98 -11.50 -34.79 -11.81
C SER A 98 -11.25 -35.31 -13.23
N ALA A 99 -11.96 -34.82 -14.24
CA ALA A 99 -11.68 -35.18 -15.64
C ALA A 99 -10.36 -34.58 -16.15
N PHE A 100 -9.85 -33.55 -15.46
CA PHE A 100 -8.62 -32.84 -15.82
C PHE A 100 -7.40 -33.28 -14.98
N THR A 101 -7.58 -34.19 -14.01
CA THR A 101 -6.46 -34.82 -13.31
C THR A 101 -5.89 -35.93 -14.17
N ALA A 102 -4.98 -35.59 -15.08
CA ALA A 102 -4.18 -36.58 -15.77
C ALA A 102 -3.13 -37.18 -14.81
N GLU A 103 -3.35 -38.42 -14.40
CA GLU A 103 -2.26 -39.39 -14.31
C GLU A 103 -1.59 -39.42 -15.70
N GLY A 104 -0.54 -38.62 -15.88
CA GLY A 104 0.06 -38.44 -17.21
C GLY A 104 1.18 -37.43 -17.27
N ARG A 105 1.98 -37.30 -16.21
CA ARG A 105 3.32 -36.73 -16.33
C ARG A 105 4.18 -37.78 -17.03
N ALA A 106 4.32 -37.69 -18.35
CA ALA A 106 5.36 -38.37 -19.11
C ALA A 106 6.23 -37.32 -19.81
N ALA A 107 7.52 -37.42 -19.49
CA ALA A 107 8.72 -36.68 -19.87
C ALA A 107 8.70 -35.79 -21.12
#